data_AF-A0A956L7J0-F1
#
_entry.id   AF-A0A956L7J0-F1
#
_cell.length_a   1.000
_cell.length_b   1.000
_cell.length_c   1.000
_cell.angle_alpha   90.00
_cell.angle_beta   90.00
_cell.angle_gamma   90.00
#
_symmetry.space_group_name_H-M   'P 1'
#
loop_
_entity.id
_entity.type
_entity.pdbx_description
1 polymer ?
#
loop_
_entity_poly.entity_id
_entity_poly.type
_entity_poly.pdbx_seq_one_letter_code
_entity_poly.pdbx_strand_id
1 'polypeptide(L)' 'MSDVEGSCVGMLVPGVVYGLVLVLHLVLPAQHVRGYVRDPATGQPLRYRLNGVLVLGAVLGLWAGACAQGWLP' A
#
# COMPACT_ATOMS: atom_id res chain seq x y z
N MET A 1 -6.15 -11.32 32.78
CA MET A 1 -4.99 -10.56 32.25
C MET A 1 -4.62 -11.11 30.87
N SER A 2 -5.62 -11.22 30.00
CA SER A 2 -5.56 -11.82 28.66
C SER A 2 -6.24 -10.92 27.61
N ASP A 3 -6.96 -9.87 28.04
CA ASP A 3 -7.63 -8.90 27.16
C ASP A 3 -6.69 -7.82 26.60
N VAL A 4 -5.53 -7.63 27.24
CA VAL A 4 -4.54 -6.63 26.81
C VAL A 4 -3.79 -7.08 25.55
N GLU A 5 -3.54 -8.39 25.41
CA GLU A 5 -2.86 -8.96 24.24
C GLU A 5 -3.71 -8.78 22.97
N GLY A 6 -5.03 -8.97 23.06
CA GLY A 6 -5.96 -8.70 21.94
C GLY A 6 -6.02 -7.22 21.53
N SER A 7 -5.85 -6.31 22.49
CA SER A 7 -5.87 -4.85 22.26
C SER A 7 -4.59 -4.34 21.60
N CYS A 8 -3.42 -4.84 22.02
CA CYS A 8 -2.15 -4.49 21.40
C CYS A 8 -2.05 -5.02 19.96
N VAL A 9 -2.53 -6.24 19.72
CA VAL A 9 -2.59 -6.80 18.36
C VAL A 9 -3.49 -5.95 17.46
N GLY A 10 -4.71 -5.63 17.92
CA GLY A 10 -5.63 -4.74 17.18
C GLY A 10 -5.05 -3.37 16.86
N MET A 11 -4.26 -2.79 17.76
CA MET A 11 -3.57 -1.50 17.56
C MET A 11 -2.43 -1.58 16.55
N LEU A 12 -1.72 -2.71 16.46
CA LEU A 12 -0.58 -2.90 15.55
C LEU A 12 -0.99 -3.35 14.15
N VAL A 13 -2.16 -3.99 13.99
CA VAL A 13 -2.67 -4.45 12.69
C VAL A 13 -2.63 -3.35 11.61
N PRO A 14 -3.11 -2.11 11.84
CA PRO A 14 -3.00 -1.04 10.85
C PRO A 14 -1.55 -0.78 10.43
N GLY A 15 -0.61 -0.77 11.38
CA GLY A 15 0.81 -0.55 11.10
C GLY A 15 1.39 -1.64 10.20
N VAL A 16 1.04 -2.90 10.44
CA VAL A 16 1.45 -4.03 9.59
C VAL A 16 0.86 -3.90 8.18
N VAL A 17 -0.43 -3.57 8.08
CA VAL A 17 -1.10 -3.39 6.78
C VAL A 17 -0.49 -2.24 6.00
N TYR A 18 -0.27 -1.08 6.61
CA TYR A 18 0.38 0.06 5.95
C TYR A 18 1.84 -0.26 5.57
N GLY A 19 2.56 -0.99 6.42
CA GLY A 19 3.90 -1.47 6.11
C GLY A 19 3.93 -2.39 4.87
N LEU A 20 3.01 -3.35 4.80
CA LEU A 20 2.85 -4.21 3.62
C LEU A 20 2.53 -3.40 2.36
N VAL A 21 1.59 -2.45 2.44
CA VAL A 21 1.22 -1.58 1.33
C VAL A 21 2.41 -0.73 0.88
N LEU A 22 3.19 -0.19 1.81
CA LEU A 22 4.41 0.56 1.52
C LEU A 22 5.42 -0.30 0.78
N VAL A 23 5.70 -1.51 1.26
CA VAL A 23 6.60 -2.47 0.59
C VAL A 23 6.13 -2.76 -0.83
N LEU A 24 4.83 -2.98 -1.04
CA LEU A 24 4.26 -3.18 -2.38
C LEU A 24 4.51 -1.97 -3.29
N HIS A 25 4.36 -0.74 -2.80
CA HIS A 25 4.65 0.47 -3.57
C HIS A 25 6.14 0.60 -3.94
N LEU A 26 7.05 0.05 -3.13
CA LEU A 26 8.49 0.08 -3.41
C LEU A 26 8.89 -1.00 -4.42
N VAL A 27 8.38 -2.22 -4.27
CA VAL A 27 8.79 -3.40 -5.06
C VAL A 27 8.10 -3.46 -6.42
N LEU A 28 6.81 -3.10 -6.50
CA LEU A 28 6.06 -3.20 -7.75
C LEU A 28 6.51 -2.14 -8.77
N PRO A 29 6.50 -2.48 -10.07
CA PRO A 29 6.88 -1.54 -11.12
C PRO A 29 5.95 -0.32 -11.10
N ALA A 30 6.53 0.84 -11.34
CA ALA A 30 5.79 2.09 -11.32
C ALA A 30 5.92 2.85 -12.63
N GLN A 31 4.80 3.43 -13.05
CA GLN A 31 4.69 4.24 -14.25
C GLN A 31 5.06 5.68 -13.91
N HIS A 32 5.95 6.27 -14.70
CA HIS A 32 6.33 7.67 -14.55
C HIS A 32 5.48 8.53 -15.48
N VAL A 33 4.56 9.29 -14.90
CA VAL A 33 3.62 10.15 -15.65
C VAL A 33 4.00 11.61 -15.43
N ARG A 34 3.94 12.42 -16.50
CA ARG A 34 4.10 13.88 -16.36
C ARG A 34 2.88 14.43 -15.66
N GLY A 35 3.10 15.02 -14.50
CA GLY A 35 2.10 15.69 -13.68
C GLY A 35 1.70 17.04 -14.27
N TYR A 36 0.60 17.56 -13.73
CA TYR A 36 0.08 18.88 -14.09
C TYR A 36 0.80 20.01 -13.34
N VAL A 37 1.40 19.70 -12.17
CA VAL A 37 2.17 20.66 -11.39
C VAL A 37 3.49 20.94 -12.10
N ARG A 38 3.79 22.22 -12.31
CA ARG A 38 5.09 22.67 -12.79
C ARG A 38 5.97 23.03 -11.61
N ASP A 39 7.24 22.64 -11.73
CA ASP A 39 8.27 23.08 -10.81
C ASP A 39 8.40 24.62 -10.90
N PRO A 40 8.25 25.36 -9.79
CA PRO A 40 8.34 26.82 -9.79
C PRO A 40 9.75 27.34 -10.12
N ALA A 41 10.80 26.53 -9.93
CA ALA A 41 12.17 26.92 -10.24
C ALA A 41 12.54 26.67 -11.71
N THR A 42 12.01 25.60 -12.32
CA THR A 42 12.42 25.17 -13.67
C THR A 42 11.33 25.29 -14.74
N GLY A 43 10.07 25.49 -14.34
CA GLY A 43 8.91 25.55 -15.23
C GLY A 43 8.54 24.21 -15.88
N GLN A 44 9.29 23.14 -15.62
CA GLN A 44 9.04 21.81 -16.19
C GLN A 44 7.94 21.07 -15.41
N PRO A 45 7.12 20.23 -16.07
CA PRO A 45 6.12 19.41 -15.37
C PRO A 45 6.81 18.35 -14.50
N LEU A 46 6.37 18.25 -13.24
CA LEU A 46 6.89 17.28 -12.28
C LEU A 46 6.54 15.85 -12.74
N ARG A 47 7.44 14.89 -12.53
CA ARG A 47 7.20 13.48 -12.90
C ARG A 47 6.70 12.71 -11.68
N TYR A 48 5.51 12.14 -11.77
CA TYR A 48 4.91 11.32 -10.72
C TYR A 48 5.20 9.86 -10.96
N ARG A 49 5.58 9.14 -9.89
CA ARG A 49 5.71 7.68 -9.89
C ARG A 49 4.40 7.09 -9.41
N LEU A 50 3.62 6.51 -10.33
CA LEU A 50 2.29 5.96 -10.06
C LEU A 50 2.29 4.44 -10.19
N ASN A 51 1.87 3.75 -9.14
CA ASN A 51 1.64 2.30 -9.13
C ASN A 51 0.42 1.90 -8.30
N GLY A 52 -0.41 2.85 -7.90
CA GLY A 52 -1.53 2.60 -6.98
C GLY A 52 -2.52 1.55 -7.49
N VAL A 53 -2.81 1.51 -8.80
CA VAL A 53 -3.71 0.49 -9.38
C VAL A 53 -3.11 -0.91 -9.30
N LEU A 54 -1.82 -1.06 -9.58
CA LEU A 54 -1.12 -2.34 -9.46
C LEU A 54 -1.05 -2.81 -8.00
N VAL A 55 -0.73 -1.89 -7.09
CA VAL A 55 -0.71 -2.18 -5.65
C VAL A 55 -2.09 -2.57 -5.14
N LEU A 56 -3.15 -1.86 -5.55
CA LEU A 56 -4.53 -2.19 -5.20
C LEU A 56 -4.89 -3.61 -5.65
N GLY A 57 -4.59 -3.95 -6.92
CA GLY A 57 -4.81 -5.29 -7.45
C GLY A 57 -4.07 -6.37 -6.66
N ALA A 58 -2.80 -6.11 -6.30
CA ALA A 58 -2.02 -7.04 -5.50
C ALA A 58 -2.56 -7.20 -4.06
N VAL A 59 -2.99 -6.13 -3.41
CA VAL A 59 -3.63 -6.19 -2.08
C VAL A 59 -4.93 -7.00 -2.13
N LEU A 60 -5.78 -6.75 -3.12
CA LEU A 60 -7.01 -7.52 -3.31
C LEU A 60 -6.72 -9.00 -3.59
N GLY A 61 -5.69 -9.30 -4.38
CA GLY A 61 -5.26 -10.67 -4.65
C GLY A 61 -4.74 -11.38 -3.39
N LEU A 62 -3.94 -10.70 -2.57
CA LEU A 62 -3.46 -11.24 -1.29
C LEU A 62 -4.62 -11.50 -0.31
N TRP A 63 -5.57 -10.56 -0.23
CA TRP A 63 -6.75 -10.72 0.62
C TRP A 63 -7.65 -11.87 0.15
N ALA A 64 -7.98 -11.91 -1.15
CA ALA A 64 -8.79 -12.99 -1.72
C ALA A 64 -8.10 -14.36 -1.57
N GLY A 65 -6.77 -14.42 -1.73
CA GLY A 65 -5.98 -15.63 -1.50
C GLY A 65 -6.04 -16.07 -0.04
N ALA A 66 -5.88 -15.15 0.91
CA ALA A 66 -5.98 -15.45 2.33
C ALA A 66 -7.39 -15.94 2.74
N CYS A 67 -8.46 -15.36 2.19
CA CYS A 67 -9.82 -15.87 2.38
C CYS A 67 -10.01 -17.26 1.75
N ALA A 68 -9.50 -17.48 0.53
CA ALA A 68 -9.59 -18.78 -0.15
C ALA A 68 -8.85 -19.89 0.60
N GLN A 69 -7.81 -19.56 1.36
CA GLN A 69 -7.06 -20.48 2.23
C GLN A 69 -7.66 -20.61 3.64
N GLY A 70 -8.71 -19.84 3.97
CA GLY A 70 -9.34 -19.83 5.29
C GLY A 70 -8.52 -19.15 6.38
N TRP A 71 -7.50 -18.35 6.02
CA TRP A 71 -6.69 -17.58 6.99
C TRP A 71 -7.41 -16.34 7.52
N LEU A 72 -8.30 -15.79 6.70
CA LEU A 72 -9.19 -14.70 7.04
C LEU A 72 -10.63 -15.17 6.89
N PRO A 73 -11.55 -14.66 7.73
CA PRO A 73 -12.98 -14.95 7.60
C PRO A 73 -13.57 -14.42 6.29
#